data_AF-A0A9N8WJK8-F1
#
_entry.id   AF-A0A9N8WJK8-F1
#
_cell.length_a   1.000
_cell.length_b   1.000
_cell.length_c   1.000
_cell.angle_alpha   90.00
_cell.angle_beta   90.00
_cell.angle_gamma   90.00
#
_symmetry.space_group_name_H-M   'P 1'
#
loop_
_entity.id
_entity.type
_entity.pdbx_description
1 polymer ?
#
loop_
_entity_poly.entity_id
_entity_poly.type
_entity_poly.pdbx_seq_one_letter_code
_entity_poly.pdbx_strand_id
1 'polypeptide(L)'
;MSGSLPPELLTIILNECINDRETLHSCILINKDWSRLAVLYLWANPFKLLYKKKKRRAKQQIIKQGENLMTTFVESFTDMNKILDGSSTPDTHYDRRSTFDYSLYLQELDFGYMRRAMNNWLSIRKINACEETLTLRILMSVMQHSPRWYALYLYVTKAQVCTQLSKFFTSVQSLPQLKKFAWASARPCNEVFASLSKVAQDMESITIHIENCDYKQKLRTTLASFLSSQRQLKSLKFRNLFWNMSSILQLLSSNAHTLESVSIESIGSRCDDEYSKFIRLHTLKSIDITQHSHLSFSPNNVRSLTKADLPNLQSLVLAGTGFSSEVLMAIIRKHKKMLTTLKIGNTVVDSSVCLTIRESCQSLENLSVVVSEANIAPVADMIGNLPNLHSVKLTWDLLGWKTDVNELFNALASYYLPCLYKLEITQILGFQPQSLQNFLSKSKPPLKALILDNRYHVVDEHLKVILDNLGDTLRLLRLYYNDKCKGLSEQRIRQVARVVGNFKKFDVKEKFSNQQKSI
;
A
#
# COMPACT_ATOMS: atom_id res chain seq x y z
N MET A 1 38.28 -14.39 -25.94
CA MET A 1 36.83 -14.51 -26.21
C MET A 1 36.10 -14.40 -24.88
N SER A 2 35.51 -13.25 -24.55
CA SER A 2 34.74 -13.12 -23.31
C SER A 2 33.31 -13.60 -23.57
N GLY A 3 32.87 -14.66 -22.90
CA GLY A 3 31.49 -15.15 -23.02
C GLY A 3 30.51 -14.05 -22.58
N SER A 4 29.64 -13.61 -23.48
CA SER A 4 28.53 -12.73 -23.09
C SER A 4 27.49 -13.56 -22.34
N LEU A 5 26.91 -12.98 -21.28
CA LEU A 5 25.81 -13.62 -20.58
C LEU A 5 24.61 -13.73 -21.53
N PRO A 6 23.91 -14.88 -21.56
CA PRO A 6 22.65 -15.02 -22.30
C PRO A 6 21.64 -13.91 -21.93
N PRO A 7 20.89 -13.34 -22.90
CA PRO A 7 19.90 -12.30 -22.64
C PRO A 7 18.85 -12.65 -21.59
N GLU A 8 18.53 -13.93 -21.44
CA GLU A 8 17.56 -14.44 -20.46
C GLU A 8 18.08 -14.24 -19.03
N LEU A 9 19.36 -14.52 -18.80
CA LEU A 9 19.99 -14.29 -17.49
C LEU A 9 20.13 -12.79 -17.21
N LEU A 10 20.44 -11.97 -18.23
CA LEU A 10 20.45 -10.51 -18.09
C LEU A 10 19.08 -9.96 -17.71
N THR A 11 18.02 -10.49 -18.31
CA THR A 11 16.64 -10.11 -18.00
C THR A 11 16.29 -10.42 -16.55
N ILE A 12 16.69 -11.58 -16.03
CA ILE A 12 16.51 -11.95 -14.62
C ILE A 12 17.24 -10.97 -13.70
N ILE A 13 18.52 -10.66 -13.99
CA ILE A 13 19.32 -9.72 -13.19
C ILE A 13 18.72 -8.32 -13.20
N LEU A 14 18.32 -7.81 -14.37
CA LEU A 14 17.73 -6.48 -14.50
C LEU A 14 16.35 -6.39 -13.85
N ASN A 15 15.58 -7.47 -13.86
CA ASN A 15 14.28 -7.53 -13.20
C ASN A 15 14.39 -7.36 -11.68
N GLU A 16 15.40 -7.93 -11.04
CA GLU A 16 15.71 -7.69 -9.62
C GLU A 16 16.05 -6.20 -9.34
N CYS A 17 16.56 -5.50 -10.36
CA CYS A 17 16.95 -4.10 -10.27
C CYS A 17 15.88 -3.13 -10.82
N ILE A 18 14.67 -3.59 -11.17
CA ILE A 18 13.67 -2.78 -11.90
C ILE A 18 13.29 -1.46 -11.21
N ASN A 19 13.38 -1.40 -9.88
CA ASN A 19 13.09 -0.19 -9.10
C ASN A 19 14.35 0.63 -8.75
N ASP A 20 15.53 0.18 -9.15
CA ASP A 20 16.81 0.84 -8.86
C ASP A 20 17.42 1.50 -10.09
N ARG A 21 17.00 2.75 -10.31
CA ARG A 21 17.51 3.61 -11.38
C ARG A 21 19.03 3.72 -11.42
N GLU A 22 19.71 3.70 -10.27
CA GLU A 22 21.18 3.89 -10.23
C GLU A 22 21.88 2.64 -10.76
N THR A 23 21.46 1.47 -10.27
CA THR A 23 21.96 0.19 -10.76
C THR A 23 21.63 -0.01 -12.24
N LEU A 24 20.40 0.28 -12.68
CA LEU A 24 20.03 0.19 -14.10
C LEU A 24 20.85 1.15 -14.97
N HIS A 25 21.15 2.36 -14.51
CA HIS A 25 22.02 3.29 -15.24
C HIS A 25 23.44 2.74 -15.36
N SER A 26 24.01 2.18 -14.29
CA SER A 26 25.32 1.51 -14.35
C SER A 26 25.32 0.34 -15.34
N CYS A 27 24.23 -0.43 -15.41
CA CYS A 27 24.07 -1.50 -16.40
C CYS A 27 24.14 -0.99 -17.84
N ILE A 28 23.67 0.23 -18.12
CA ILE A 28 23.77 0.82 -19.47
C ILE A 28 25.23 0.92 -19.95
N LEU A 29 26.16 1.14 -19.01
CA LEU A 29 27.56 1.43 -19.30
C LEU A 29 28.43 0.18 -19.49
N ILE A 30 27.88 -1.02 -19.28
CA ILE A 30 28.66 -2.28 -19.32
C ILE A 30 29.03 -2.65 -20.75
N ASN A 31 28.04 -2.89 -21.61
CA ASN A 31 28.21 -3.17 -23.03
C ASN A 31 26.88 -2.99 -23.78
N LYS A 32 26.86 -3.21 -25.09
CA LYS A 32 25.68 -3.00 -25.95
C LYS A 32 24.45 -3.83 -25.56
N ASP A 33 24.64 -5.07 -25.11
CA ASP A 33 23.52 -5.96 -24.74
C ASP A 33 22.88 -5.52 -23.43
N TRP A 34 23.70 -5.26 -22.41
CA TRP A 34 23.24 -4.69 -21.14
C TRP A 34 22.59 -3.33 -21.35
N SER A 35 23.18 -2.47 -22.19
CA SER A 35 22.63 -1.17 -22.58
C SER A 35 21.23 -1.29 -23.16
N ARG A 36 21.08 -2.12 -24.19
CA ARG A 36 19.79 -2.32 -24.86
C ARG A 36 18.72 -2.80 -23.89
N LEU A 37 19.02 -3.77 -23.03
CA LEU A 37 18.04 -4.31 -22.08
C LEU A 37 17.76 -3.35 -20.91
N ALA A 38 18.78 -2.75 -20.32
CA ALA A 38 18.62 -1.83 -19.18
C ALA A 38 17.80 -0.59 -19.54
N VAL A 39 17.94 -0.07 -20.78
CA VAL A 39 17.11 1.02 -21.27
C VAL A 39 15.63 0.65 -21.29
N LEU A 40 15.25 -0.60 -21.64
CA LEU A 40 13.86 -1.06 -21.59
C LEU A 40 13.27 -0.88 -20.18
N TYR A 41 14.00 -1.30 -19.15
CA TYR A 41 13.55 -1.20 -17.76
C TYR A 41 13.50 0.25 -17.25
N LEU A 42 14.48 1.08 -17.64
CA LEU A 42 14.49 2.50 -17.28
C LEU A 42 13.33 3.26 -17.92
N TRP A 43 12.97 2.90 -19.14
CA TRP A 43 11.91 3.56 -19.90
C TRP A 43 10.53 2.94 -19.74
N ALA A 44 10.42 1.77 -19.10
CA ALA A 44 9.13 1.19 -18.74
C ALA A 44 8.32 2.11 -17.81
N ASN A 45 8.97 2.81 -16.87
CA ASN A 45 8.33 3.81 -15.99
C ASN A 45 9.31 4.93 -15.57
N PRO A 46 9.67 5.85 -16.48
CA PRO A 46 10.79 6.76 -16.28
C PRO A 46 10.52 7.81 -15.19
N PHE A 47 9.29 8.34 -15.13
CA PHE A 47 8.92 9.37 -14.16
C PHE A 47 8.89 8.84 -12.72
N LYS A 48 8.34 7.64 -12.49
CA LYS A 48 8.33 7.03 -11.16
C LYS A 48 9.75 6.73 -10.69
N LEU A 49 10.62 6.20 -11.56
CA LEU A 49 12.03 5.94 -11.21
C LEU A 49 12.79 7.22 -10.85
N LEU A 50 12.44 8.35 -11.45
CA LEU A 50 13.00 9.65 -11.10
C LEU A 50 12.53 10.14 -9.71
N TYR A 51 11.23 10.05 -9.41
CA TYR A 51 10.63 10.70 -8.24
C TYR A 51 10.38 9.79 -7.02
N LYS A 52 10.46 8.46 -7.14
CA LYS A 52 10.15 7.51 -6.05
C LYS A 52 11.23 7.42 -4.96
N LYS A 53 12.49 7.84 -5.18
CA LYS A 53 13.56 7.78 -4.16
C LYS A 53 13.53 8.99 -3.20
N LYS A 54 13.46 8.71 -1.89
CA LYS A 54 13.59 9.67 -0.76
C LYS A 54 15.04 10.01 -0.38
N LYS A 55 16.06 9.57 -1.12
CA LYS A 55 17.46 9.92 -0.80
C LYS A 55 17.64 11.43 -0.98
N ARG A 56 18.46 12.06 -0.12
CA ARG A 56 18.89 13.47 -0.15
C ARG A 56 19.65 13.81 -1.44
N ARG A 57 19.03 13.66 -2.62
CA ARG A 57 19.55 14.29 -3.84
C ARG A 57 19.34 15.79 -3.68
N ALA A 58 20.29 16.57 -4.16
CA ALA A 58 20.07 18.01 -4.29
C ALA A 58 18.79 18.21 -5.11
N LYS A 59 17.82 18.95 -4.56
CA LYS A 59 16.52 19.24 -5.20
C LYS A 59 16.70 19.70 -6.65
N GLN A 60 17.77 20.45 -6.91
CA GLN A 60 18.17 20.95 -8.23
C GLN A 60 18.49 19.83 -9.24
N GLN A 61 19.15 18.74 -8.82
CA GLN A 61 19.48 17.63 -9.72
C GLN A 61 18.23 16.90 -10.21
N ILE A 62 17.24 16.69 -9.32
CA ILE A 62 15.96 16.07 -9.70
C ILE A 62 15.18 16.99 -10.65
N ILE A 63 15.22 18.30 -10.41
CA ILE A 63 14.59 19.29 -11.30
C ILE A 63 15.20 19.22 -12.70
N LYS A 64 16.54 19.29 -12.83
CA LYS A 64 17.24 19.18 -14.12
C LYS A 64 16.99 17.84 -14.82
N GLN A 65 16.98 16.74 -14.07
CA GLN A 65 16.67 15.43 -14.65
C GLN A 65 15.21 15.32 -15.12
N GLY A 66 14.27 15.93 -14.40
CA GLY A 66 12.87 16.00 -14.82
C GLY A 66 12.68 16.87 -16.06
N GLU A 67 13.42 17.97 -16.15
CA GLU A 67 13.45 18.83 -17.34
C GLU A 67 13.99 18.07 -18.57
N ASN A 68 15.14 17.40 -18.43
CA ASN A 68 15.71 16.59 -19.53
C ASN A 68 14.72 15.52 -19.97
N LEU A 69 14.13 14.79 -19.02
CA LEU A 69 13.14 13.75 -19.31
C LEU A 69 11.92 14.32 -20.05
N MET A 70 11.37 15.44 -19.60
CA MET A 70 10.24 16.08 -20.26
C MET A 70 10.60 16.60 -21.65
N THR A 71 11.79 17.16 -21.82
CA THR A 71 12.32 17.59 -23.12
C THR A 71 12.39 16.41 -24.08
N THR A 72 12.93 15.26 -23.65
CA THR A 72 12.94 14.03 -24.45
C THR A 72 11.52 13.58 -24.82
N PHE A 73 10.55 13.65 -23.90
CA PHE A 73 9.16 13.29 -24.21
C PHE A 73 8.52 14.22 -25.24
N VAL A 74 8.73 15.52 -25.09
CA VAL A 74 8.26 16.52 -26.04
C VAL A 74 8.88 16.23 -27.41
N GLU A 75 10.21 16.18 -27.50
CA GLU A 75 10.95 15.98 -28.76
C GLU A 75 10.65 14.63 -29.42
N SER A 76 10.35 13.58 -28.63
CA SER A 76 10.13 12.22 -29.17
C SER A 76 8.69 11.95 -29.59
N PHE A 77 7.71 12.68 -29.08
CA PHE A 77 6.28 12.34 -29.26
C PHE A 77 5.42 13.47 -29.82
N THR A 78 5.92 14.70 -29.90
CA THR A 78 5.10 15.86 -30.27
C THR A 78 5.97 17.08 -30.62
N ASP A 79 5.33 18.23 -30.91
CA ASP A 79 5.97 19.51 -31.20
C ASP A 79 5.48 20.55 -30.18
N MET A 80 6.41 21.27 -29.56
CA MET A 80 6.10 22.32 -28.59
C MET A 80 5.14 23.38 -29.10
N ASN A 81 5.30 23.85 -30.34
CA ASN A 81 4.47 24.91 -30.87
C ASN A 81 3.03 24.43 -31.03
N LYS A 82 2.85 23.19 -31.53
CA LYS A 82 1.53 22.54 -31.62
C LYS A 82 0.88 22.33 -30.24
N ILE A 83 1.68 21.95 -29.24
CA ILE A 83 1.19 21.79 -27.86
C ILE A 83 0.75 23.12 -27.27
N LEU A 84 1.41 24.24 -27.58
CA LEU A 84 1.09 25.56 -27.03
C LEU A 84 -0.10 26.21 -27.74
N ASP A 85 -0.17 26.10 -29.07
CA ASP A 85 -1.22 26.71 -29.90
C ASP A 85 -2.60 26.06 -29.73
N GLY A 86 -2.63 24.84 -29.16
CA GLY A 86 -3.86 24.16 -28.80
C GLY A 86 -4.67 23.58 -29.95
N SER A 87 -4.05 23.45 -31.13
CA SER A 87 -4.60 22.65 -32.22
C SER A 87 -4.80 21.21 -31.75
N SER A 88 -6.02 20.69 -31.99
CA SER A 88 -6.53 19.46 -31.36
C SER A 88 -6.09 18.18 -32.06
N THR A 89 -5.16 18.26 -33.00
CA THR A 89 -4.72 17.13 -33.81
C THR A 89 -3.19 17.07 -33.79
N PRO A 90 -2.61 16.10 -33.05
CA PRO A 90 -1.20 15.78 -33.23
C PRO A 90 -1.02 15.20 -34.63
N ASP A 91 -0.59 16.04 -35.56
CA ASP A 91 -0.31 15.64 -36.94
C ASP A 91 1.01 14.87 -37.04
N THR A 92 1.00 13.91 -37.95
CA THR A 92 1.70 12.60 -37.96
C THR A 92 3.21 12.56 -38.26
N HIS A 93 3.98 13.59 -37.92
CA HIS A 93 5.43 13.57 -38.20
C HIS A 93 6.26 13.24 -36.97
N TYR A 94 6.40 11.93 -36.73
CA TYR A 94 7.46 11.33 -35.92
C TYR A 94 8.78 11.42 -36.70
N ASP A 95 9.64 12.37 -36.36
CA ASP A 95 10.95 12.51 -37.00
C ASP A 95 12.06 11.86 -36.16
N ARG A 96 12.59 10.74 -36.66
CA ARG A 96 13.55 9.86 -36.00
C ARG A 96 14.91 10.53 -35.85
N ARG A 97 15.30 10.90 -34.62
CA ARG A 97 16.72 11.14 -34.24
C ARG A 97 17.12 10.65 -32.85
N SER A 98 16.37 9.75 -32.21
CA SER A 98 16.81 9.12 -30.96
C SER A 98 17.49 7.77 -31.21
N THR A 99 18.56 7.48 -30.46
CA THR A 99 19.28 6.20 -30.49
C THR A 99 18.38 5.00 -30.15
N PHE A 100 17.28 5.25 -29.44
CA PHE A 100 16.32 4.26 -28.99
C PHE A 100 14.90 4.67 -29.38
N ASP A 101 14.09 3.68 -29.77
CA ASP A 101 12.66 3.87 -29.97
C ASP A 101 11.91 3.76 -28.64
N TYR A 102 11.92 4.88 -27.93
CA TYR A 102 11.34 5.01 -26.59
C TYR A 102 9.85 4.66 -26.53
N SER A 103 9.12 4.79 -27.64
CA SER A 103 7.68 4.47 -27.71
C SER A 103 7.40 2.98 -27.45
N LEU A 104 8.32 2.11 -27.87
CA LEU A 104 8.18 0.66 -27.73
C LEU A 104 8.45 0.18 -26.30
N TYR A 105 9.07 1.01 -25.47
CA TYR A 105 9.57 0.64 -24.16
C TYR A 105 8.65 1.09 -23.03
N LEU A 106 7.80 2.09 -23.28
CA LEU A 106 6.88 2.64 -22.30
C LEU A 106 5.79 1.63 -21.93
N GLN A 107 5.60 1.44 -20.62
CA GLN A 107 4.61 0.51 -20.07
C GLN A 107 3.72 1.15 -19.01
N GLU A 108 4.28 2.04 -18.19
CA GLU A 108 3.58 2.69 -17.11
C GLU A 108 3.76 4.21 -17.16
N LEU A 109 2.67 4.97 -17.00
CA LEU A 109 2.74 6.41 -16.82
C LEU A 109 1.91 6.88 -15.62
N ASP A 110 2.52 7.76 -14.84
CA ASP A 110 1.91 8.44 -13.71
C ASP A 110 1.78 9.93 -14.00
N PHE A 111 0.54 10.36 -14.17
CA PHE A 111 0.19 11.72 -14.52
C PHE A 111 0.66 12.72 -13.47
N GLY A 112 0.67 12.37 -12.17
CA GLY A 112 1.13 13.26 -11.10
C GLY A 112 2.63 13.52 -11.19
N TYR A 113 3.43 12.48 -11.47
CA TYR A 113 4.87 12.66 -11.70
C TYR A 113 5.18 13.38 -13.01
N MET A 114 4.44 13.10 -14.08
CA MET A 114 4.56 13.84 -15.34
C MET A 114 4.22 15.32 -15.15
N ARG A 115 3.13 15.63 -14.45
CA ARG A 115 2.71 17.01 -14.14
C ARG A 115 3.78 17.75 -13.35
N ARG A 116 4.43 17.08 -12.39
CA ARG A 116 5.55 17.65 -11.64
C ARG A 116 6.75 17.96 -12.53
N ALA A 117 7.11 17.06 -13.45
CA ALA A 117 8.18 17.30 -14.42
C ALA A 117 7.82 18.44 -15.38
N MET A 118 6.58 18.50 -15.85
CA MET A 118 6.06 19.57 -16.70
C MET A 118 6.12 20.92 -16.00
N ASN A 119 5.68 21.01 -14.74
CA ASN A 119 5.73 22.25 -13.97
C ASN A 119 7.18 22.78 -13.83
N ASN A 120 8.14 21.90 -13.57
CA ASN A 120 9.55 22.28 -13.54
C ASN A 120 10.03 22.77 -14.92
N TRP A 121 9.67 22.05 -15.97
CA TRP A 121 10.06 22.35 -17.35
C TRP A 121 9.53 23.73 -17.81
N LEU A 122 8.28 24.05 -17.50
CA LEU A 122 7.67 25.36 -17.75
C LEU A 122 8.34 26.47 -16.94
N SER A 123 8.62 26.22 -15.66
CA SER A 123 9.25 27.18 -14.76
C SER A 123 10.66 27.57 -15.24
N ILE A 124 11.47 26.61 -15.68
CA ILE A 124 12.84 26.85 -16.18
C ILE A 124 12.81 27.69 -17.46
N ARG A 125 11.84 27.41 -18.34
CA ARG A 125 11.67 28.11 -19.63
C ARG A 125 10.84 29.40 -19.52
N LYS A 126 10.35 29.72 -18.32
CA LYS A 126 9.48 30.88 -18.03
C LYS A 126 8.23 30.93 -18.93
N ILE A 127 7.67 29.77 -19.24
CA ILE A 127 6.45 29.65 -20.06
C ILE A 127 5.23 29.71 -19.12
N ASN A 128 4.33 30.66 -19.39
CA ASN A 128 3.07 30.78 -18.65
C ASN A 128 1.99 29.92 -19.32
N ALA A 129 1.91 28.64 -18.95
CA ALA A 129 0.91 27.71 -19.47
C ALA A 129 0.38 26.78 -18.37
N CYS A 130 -0.79 26.19 -18.59
CA CYS A 130 -1.33 25.21 -17.66
C CYS A 130 -0.62 23.86 -17.78
N GLU A 131 0.13 23.50 -16.74
CA GLU A 131 0.89 22.27 -16.62
C GLU A 131 0.02 21.02 -16.74
N GLU A 132 -1.19 21.02 -16.17
CA GLU A 132 -2.12 19.88 -16.23
C GLU A 132 -2.60 19.62 -17.66
N THR A 133 -2.97 20.67 -18.39
CA THR A 133 -3.42 20.58 -19.78
C THR A 133 -2.30 20.11 -20.70
N LEU A 134 -1.09 20.68 -20.57
CA LEU A 134 0.05 20.27 -21.41
C LEU A 134 0.50 18.84 -21.09
N THR A 135 0.48 18.46 -19.81
CA THR A 135 0.78 17.07 -19.40
C THR A 135 -0.21 16.11 -20.04
N LEU A 136 -1.50 16.45 -20.08
CA LEU A 136 -2.50 15.61 -20.73
C LEU A 136 -2.25 15.49 -22.23
N ARG A 137 -1.92 16.57 -22.92
CA ARG A 137 -1.61 16.55 -24.37
C ARG A 137 -0.46 15.60 -24.67
N ILE A 138 0.64 15.71 -23.93
CA ILE A 138 1.79 14.81 -24.08
C ILE A 138 1.39 13.38 -23.75
N LEU A 139 0.67 13.13 -22.66
CA LEU A 139 0.19 11.80 -22.31
C LEU A 139 -0.61 11.18 -23.46
N MET A 140 -1.57 11.90 -24.03
CA MET A 140 -2.38 11.42 -25.15
C MET A 140 -1.52 11.14 -26.39
N SER A 141 -0.59 12.03 -26.75
CA SER A 141 0.35 11.80 -27.86
C SER A 141 1.20 10.55 -27.63
N VAL A 142 1.76 10.39 -26.43
CA VAL A 142 2.55 9.21 -26.09
C VAL A 142 1.68 7.94 -26.18
N MET A 143 0.44 8.01 -25.70
CA MET A 143 -0.51 6.89 -25.75
C MET A 143 -0.89 6.45 -27.17
N GLN A 144 -0.96 7.38 -28.13
CA GLN A 144 -1.21 7.05 -29.54
C GLN A 144 -0.04 6.32 -30.20
N HIS A 145 1.20 6.60 -29.79
CA HIS A 145 2.39 6.05 -30.42
C HIS A 145 2.95 4.81 -29.71
N SER A 146 2.50 4.52 -28.49
CA SER A 146 3.04 3.41 -27.69
C SER A 146 2.04 2.25 -27.63
N PRO A 147 2.40 1.03 -28.08
CA PRO A 147 1.46 -0.10 -28.12
C PRO A 147 1.37 -0.91 -26.82
N ARG A 148 2.21 -0.62 -25.80
CA ARG A 148 2.45 -1.52 -24.65
C ARG A 148 1.99 -1.00 -23.29
N TRP A 149 0.81 -0.38 -23.24
CA TRP A 149 0.28 0.18 -21.99
C TRP A 149 -0.10 -0.89 -20.98
N TYR A 150 0.68 -1.03 -19.92
CA TYR A 150 0.40 -1.92 -18.80
C TYR A 150 -0.30 -1.21 -17.64
N ALA A 151 0.14 0.00 -17.29
CA ALA A 151 -0.40 0.75 -16.16
C ALA A 151 -0.61 2.24 -16.44
N LEU A 152 -1.76 2.77 -16.02
CA LEU A 152 -2.09 4.18 -16.13
C LEU A 152 -2.56 4.74 -14.79
N TYR A 153 -1.89 5.79 -14.30
CA TYR A 153 -2.25 6.48 -13.06
C TYR A 153 -2.62 7.93 -13.38
N LEU A 154 -3.90 8.27 -13.26
CA LEU A 154 -4.44 9.59 -13.56
C LEU A 154 -4.81 10.33 -12.27
N TYR A 155 -4.28 11.54 -12.12
CA TYR A 155 -4.64 12.48 -11.05
C TYR A 155 -5.11 13.79 -11.69
N VAL A 156 -6.42 13.99 -11.76
CA VAL A 156 -7.03 15.09 -12.51
C VAL A 156 -7.76 16.03 -11.56
N THR A 157 -7.51 17.32 -11.69
CA THR A 157 -8.13 18.37 -10.87
C THR A 157 -9.07 19.27 -11.66
N LYS A 158 -8.90 19.37 -13.00
CA LYS A 158 -9.69 20.26 -13.86
C LYS A 158 -10.75 19.51 -14.67
N ALA A 159 -11.96 20.05 -14.72
CA ALA A 159 -13.08 19.44 -15.47
C ALA A 159 -12.80 19.30 -16.97
N GLN A 160 -12.18 20.31 -17.58
CA GLN A 160 -11.83 20.30 -19.01
C GLN A 160 -10.87 19.14 -19.36
N VAL A 161 -9.97 18.78 -18.45
CA VAL A 161 -9.03 17.66 -18.59
C VAL A 161 -9.80 16.33 -18.61
N CYS A 162 -10.82 16.16 -17.77
CA CYS A 162 -11.70 14.99 -17.83
C CYS A 162 -12.47 14.89 -19.16
N THR A 163 -12.99 16.00 -19.68
CA THR A 163 -13.68 16.01 -20.98
C THR A 163 -12.73 15.64 -22.13
N GLN A 164 -11.50 16.14 -22.12
CA GLN A 164 -10.49 15.79 -23.13
C GLN A 164 -10.08 14.30 -23.04
N LEU A 165 -9.88 13.77 -21.82
CA LEU A 165 -9.61 12.35 -21.60
C LEU A 165 -10.74 11.46 -22.11
N SER A 166 -11.99 11.82 -21.82
CA SER A 166 -13.18 11.10 -22.31
C SER A 166 -13.21 11.03 -23.84
N LYS A 167 -13.00 12.18 -24.51
CA LYS A 167 -12.93 12.24 -25.98
C LYS A 167 -11.80 11.38 -26.53
N PHE A 168 -10.63 11.42 -25.91
CA PHE A 168 -9.48 10.59 -26.28
C PHE A 168 -9.80 9.10 -26.15
N PHE A 169 -10.32 8.66 -25.01
CA PHE A 169 -10.68 7.24 -24.85
C PHE A 169 -11.80 6.80 -25.81
N THR A 170 -12.65 7.72 -26.24
CA THR A 170 -13.67 7.43 -27.27
C THR A 170 -13.04 7.27 -28.67
N SER A 171 -11.92 7.94 -28.96
CA SER A 171 -11.24 7.82 -30.27
C SER A 171 -10.27 6.64 -30.35
N VAL A 172 -9.84 6.09 -29.22
CA VAL A 172 -9.00 4.88 -29.18
C VAL A 172 -9.86 3.64 -29.47
N GLN A 173 -9.37 2.75 -30.34
CA GLN A 173 -10.09 1.51 -30.67
C GLN A 173 -10.10 0.50 -29.50
N SER A 174 -8.94 0.23 -28.89
CA SER A 174 -8.82 -0.72 -27.78
C SER A 174 -7.51 -0.52 -27.00
N LEU A 175 -7.52 -0.88 -25.72
CA LEU A 175 -6.39 -0.87 -24.80
C LEU A 175 -6.25 -2.24 -24.11
N PRO A 176 -5.98 -3.33 -24.87
CA PRO A 176 -6.05 -4.71 -24.35
C PRO A 176 -4.94 -5.05 -23.33
N GLN A 177 -3.82 -4.33 -23.38
CA GLN A 177 -2.69 -4.55 -22.48
C GLN A 177 -2.84 -3.83 -21.14
N LEU A 178 -3.81 -2.93 -21.00
CA LEU A 178 -3.98 -2.12 -19.80
C LEU A 178 -4.49 -2.99 -18.65
N LYS A 179 -3.60 -3.36 -17.74
CA LYS A 179 -3.90 -4.23 -16.59
C LYS A 179 -4.09 -3.45 -15.30
N LYS A 180 -3.46 -2.29 -15.16
CA LYS A 180 -3.52 -1.50 -13.93
C LYS A 180 -4.03 -0.10 -14.23
N PHE A 181 -5.06 0.31 -13.50
CA PHE A 181 -5.61 1.65 -13.60
C PHE A 181 -5.76 2.27 -12.23
N ALA A 182 -5.29 3.51 -12.08
CA ALA A 182 -5.58 4.32 -10.92
C ALA A 182 -6.19 5.65 -11.35
N TRP A 183 -7.28 6.01 -10.70
CA TRP A 183 -7.97 7.26 -10.91
C TRP A 183 -8.01 8.04 -9.60
N ALA A 184 -7.69 9.32 -9.67
CA ALA A 184 -7.81 10.26 -8.57
C ALA A 184 -8.34 11.58 -9.10
N SER A 185 -9.42 12.09 -8.50
CA SER A 185 -9.99 13.38 -8.88
C SER A 185 -10.82 13.97 -7.75
N ALA A 186 -10.81 15.31 -7.67
CA ALA A 186 -11.72 16.11 -6.84
C ALA A 186 -13.13 16.24 -7.42
N ARG A 187 -13.38 15.65 -8.59
CA ARG A 187 -14.65 15.75 -9.30
C ARG A 187 -15.07 14.42 -9.91
N PRO A 188 -16.38 14.13 -9.97
CA PRO A 188 -16.87 12.92 -10.62
C PRO A 188 -16.69 13.02 -12.14
N CYS A 189 -15.84 12.18 -12.72
CA CYS A 189 -15.59 12.14 -14.17
C CYS A 189 -16.22 10.90 -14.81
N ASN A 190 -17.56 10.84 -14.75
CA ASN A 190 -18.36 9.71 -15.24
C ASN A 190 -18.05 9.36 -16.70
N GLU A 191 -17.88 10.35 -17.56
CA GLU A 191 -17.63 10.15 -18.99
C GLU A 191 -16.32 9.39 -19.25
N VAL A 192 -15.31 9.59 -18.40
CA VAL A 192 -14.03 8.86 -18.50
C VAL A 192 -14.24 7.38 -18.20
N PHE A 193 -14.95 7.05 -17.11
CA PHE A 193 -15.27 5.66 -16.78
C PHE A 193 -16.12 5.00 -17.88
N ALA A 194 -17.14 5.70 -18.39
CA ALA A 194 -17.98 5.19 -19.48
C ALA A 194 -17.19 4.90 -20.76
N SER A 195 -16.20 5.75 -21.08
CA SER A 195 -15.33 5.55 -22.24
C SER A 195 -14.37 4.37 -22.01
N LEU A 196 -13.74 4.29 -20.83
CA LEU A 196 -12.84 3.20 -20.47
C LEU A 196 -13.53 1.84 -20.49
N SER A 197 -14.80 1.74 -20.07
CA SER A 197 -15.57 0.48 -20.14
C SER A 197 -15.62 -0.14 -21.55
N LYS A 198 -15.47 0.69 -22.59
CA LYS A 198 -15.55 0.26 -23.99
C LYS A 198 -14.19 -0.18 -24.53
N VAL A 199 -13.12 0.50 -24.13
CA VAL A 199 -11.78 0.29 -24.72
C VAL A 199 -10.87 -0.60 -23.89
N ALA A 200 -11.10 -0.72 -22.58
CA ALA A 200 -10.27 -1.50 -21.66
C ALA A 200 -11.14 -2.39 -20.78
N GLN A 201 -11.16 -3.69 -21.09
CA GLN A 201 -12.08 -4.69 -20.48
C GLN A 201 -11.35 -5.80 -19.71
N ASP A 202 -10.02 -5.78 -19.70
CA ASP A 202 -9.21 -6.85 -19.11
C ASP A 202 -8.25 -6.32 -18.05
N MET A 203 -8.67 -5.27 -17.31
CA MET A 203 -7.93 -4.75 -16.18
C MET A 203 -7.93 -5.74 -15.02
N GLU A 204 -6.77 -5.88 -14.36
CA GLU A 204 -6.57 -6.76 -13.20
C GLU A 204 -6.60 -6.00 -11.88
N SER A 205 -6.20 -4.74 -11.88
CA SER A 205 -6.15 -3.91 -10.67
C SER A 205 -6.67 -2.50 -10.93
N ILE A 206 -7.68 -2.11 -10.18
CA ILE A 206 -8.27 -0.77 -10.24
C ILE A 206 -8.12 -0.08 -8.88
N THR A 207 -7.64 1.16 -8.87
CA THR A 207 -7.62 2.04 -7.69
C THR A 207 -8.43 3.31 -8.00
N ILE A 208 -9.39 3.65 -7.14
CA ILE A 208 -10.24 4.83 -7.31
C ILE A 208 -10.16 5.66 -6.04
N HIS A 209 -9.68 6.88 -6.18
CA HIS A 209 -9.60 7.90 -5.16
C HIS A 209 -10.54 9.04 -5.52
N ILE A 210 -11.55 9.27 -4.69
CA ILE A 210 -12.56 10.29 -4.93
C ILE A 210 -12.38 11.36 -3.85
N GLU A 211 -11.86 12.53 -4.24
CA GLU A 211 -11.76 13.66 -3.33
C GLU A 211 -13.09 14.41 -3.35
N ASN A 212 -13.66 14.64 -2.17
CA ASN A 212 -14.69 15.64 -1.92
C ASN A 212 -15.89 15.63 -2.91
N CYS A 213 -16.46 14.46 -3.19
CA CYS A 213 -17.62 14.36 -4.06
C CYS A 213 -18.89 14.19 -3.23
N ASP A 214 -19.67 15.27 -3.17
CA ASP A 214 -21.04 15.20 -2.70
C ASP A 214 -21.86 14.27 -3.62
N TYR A 215 -22.72 13.49 -2.97
CA TYR A 215 -23.22 12.19 -3.41
C TYR A 215 -24.08 12.25 -4.69
N LYS A 216 -23.53 11.83 -5.84
CA LYS A 216 -24.32 11.71 -7.08
C LYS A 216 -24.53 10.24 -7.46
N GLN A 217 -25.79 9.81 -7.49
CA GLN A 217 -26.24 8.50 -7.99
C GLN A 217 -25.63 8.13 -9.35
N LYS A 218 -25.42 9.14 -10.22
CA LYS A 218 -24.76 8.99 -11.53
C LYS A 218 -23.35 8.41 -11.46
N LEU A 219 -22.55 8.76 -10.43
CA LEU A 219 -21.22 8.19 -10.26
C LEU A 219 -21.31 6.70 -9.92
N ARG A 220 -22.25 6.32 -9.03
CA ARG A 220 -22.46 4.93 -8.64
C ARG A 220 -22.83 4.06 -9.84
N THR A 221 -23.79 4.50 -10.66
CA THR A 221 -24.22 3.74 -11.84
C THR A 221 -23.12 3.63 -12.89
N THR A 222 -22.39 4.71 -13.14
CA THR A 222 -21.31 4.71 -14.13
C THR A 222 -20.13 3.85 -13.68
N LEU A 223 -19.76 3.94 -12.41
CA LEU A 223 -18.70 3.11 -11.84
C LEU A 223 -19.10 1.62 -11.83
N ALA A 224 -20.36 1.31 -11.52
CA ALA A 224 -20.86 -0.06 -11.61
C ALA A 224 -20.72 -0.63 -13.02
N SER A 225 -21.13 0.14 -14.04
CA SER A 225 -20.96 -0.24 -15.45
C SER A 225 -19.48 -0.41 -15.84
N PHE A 226 -18.60 0.44 -15.31
CA PHE A 226 -17.16 0.32 -15.55
C PHE A 226 -16.57 -0.96 -14.95
N LEU A 227 -16.86 -1.25 -13.69
CA LEU A 227 -16.33 -2.46 -13.05
C LEU A 227 -16.93 -3.73 -13.65
N SER A 228 -18.23 -3.73 -14.00
CA SER A 228 -18.87 -4.88 -14.65
C SER A 228 -18.32 -5.17 -16.05
N SER A 229 -17.72 -4.19 -16.72
CA SER A 229 -17.06 -4.41 -18.02
C SER A 229 -15.72 -5.14 -17.91
N GLN A 230 -15.17 -5.30 -16.70
CA GLN A 230 -13.87 -5.91 -16.49
C GLN A 230 -13.97 -7.43 -16.32
N ARG A 231 -13.29 -8.18 -17.18
CA ARG A 231 -13.32 -9.66 -17.22
C ARG A 231 -12.27 -10.32 -16.34
N GLN A 232 -11.26 -9.58 -15.88
CA GLN A 232 -10.08 -10.13 -15.20
C GLN A 232 -9.77 -9.39 -13.89
N LEU A 233 -10.74 -8.64 -13.34
CA LEU A 233 -10.50 -7.80 -12.17
C LEU A 233 -10.21 -8.66 -10.94
N LYS A 234 -8.97 -8.59 -10.43
CA LYS A 234 -8.49 -9.32 -9.25
C LYS A 234 -8.38 -8.43 -8.01
N SER A 235 -8.03 -7.16 -8.19
CA SER A 235 -7.79 -6.23 -7.08
C SER A 235 -8.55 -4.92 -7.28
N LEU A 236 -9.31 -4.52 -6.26
CA LEU A 236 -10.02 -3.25 -6.26
C LEU A 236 -9.70 -2.46 -5.00
N LYS A 237 -9.28 -1.20 -5.18
CA LYS A 237 -8.98 -0.28 -4.08
C LYS A 237 -9.82 0.99 -4.19
N PHE A 238 -10.52 1.32 -3.13
CA PHE A 238 -11.21 2.59 -2.97
C PHE A 238 -10.51 3.44 -1.93
N ARG A 239 -10.42 4.75 -2.18
CA ARG A 239 -9.95 5.75 -1.22
C ARG A 239 -10.94 6.89 -1.15
N ASN A 240 -11.24 7.33 0.08
CA ASN A 240 -12.20 8.39 0.37
C ASN A 240 -13.59 8.10 -0.22
N LEU A 241 -14.03 6.83 -0.14
CA LEU A 241 -15.33 6.41 -0.65
C LEU A 241 -16.39 6.51 0.45
N PHE A 242 -17.37 7.39 0.25
CA PHE A 242 -18.46 7.62 1.20
C PHE A 242 -19.66 6.71 0.91
N TRP A 243 -19.48 5.41 0.73
CA TRP A 243 -20.58 4.47 0.46
C TRP A 243 -20.80 3.51 1.64
N ASN A 244 -22.04 3.11 1.88
CA ASN A 244 -22.32 2.03 2.83
C ASN A 244 -21.84 0.68 2.28
N MET A 245 -21.55 -0.27 3.18
CA MET A 245 -20.94 -1.54 2.79
C MET A 245 -21.87 -2.37 1.92
N SER A 246 -23.18 -2.29 2.12
CA SER A 246 -24.18 -2.93 1.24
C SER A 246 -24.04 -2.49 -0.22
N SER A 247 -23.91 -1.18 -0.46
CA SER A 247 -23.72 -0.62 -1.81
C SER A 247 -22.38 -1.01 -2.42
N ILE A 248 -21.33 -1.10 -1.60
CA ILE A 248 -20.01 -1.56 -2.04
C ILE A 248 -20.10 -3.03 -2.43
N LEU A 249 -20.63 -3.91 -1.58
CA LEU A 249 -20.78 -5.33 -1.89
C LEU A 249 -21.57 -5.56 -3.18
N GLN A 250 -22.65 -4.80 -3.39
CA GLN A 250 -23.43 -4.88 -4.64
C GLN A 250 -22.60 -4.48 -5.87
N LEU A 251 -21.71 -3.50 -5.73
CA LEU A 251 -20.79 -3.14 -6.80
C LEU A 251 -19.85 -4.31 -7.12
N LEU A 252 -19.31 -4.97 -6.08
CA LEU A 252 -18.37 -6.08 -6.21
C LEU A 252 -18.97 -7.33 -6.84
N SER A 253 -20.28 -7.53 -6.71
CA SER A 253 -20.95 -8.75 -7.18
C SER A 253 -20.78 -8.97 -8.69
N SER A 254 -20.56 -7.90 -9.45
CA SER A 254 -20.32 -7.97 -10.90
C SER A 254 -19.03 -8.72 -11.26
N ASN A 255 -18.07 -8.79 -10.33
CA ASN A 255 -16.77 -9.44 -10.53
C ASN A 255 -16.54 -10.56 -9.50
N ALA A 256 -17.62 -11.16 -8.99
CA ALA A 256 -17.58 -12.16 -7.91
C ALA A 256 -16.69 -13.38 -8.20
N HIS A 257 -16.48 -13.73 -9.47
CA HIS A 257 -15.69 -14.89 -9.89
C HIS A 257 -14.21 -14.58 -10.15
N THR A 258 -13.80 -13.31 -10.15
CA THR A 258 -12.41 -12.92 -10.46
C THR A 258 -11.75 -12.14 -9.34
N LEU A 259 -12.54 -11.45 -8.51
CA LEU A 259 -12.05 -10.53 -7.50
C LEU A 259 -11.45 -11.26 -6.29
N GLU A 260 -10.14 -11.10 -6.11
CA GLU A 260 -9.36 -11.75 -5.04
C GLU A 260 -9.12 -10.83 -3.83
N SER A 261 -9.03 -9.51 -4.02
CA SER A 261 -8.76 -8.56 -2.93
C SER A 261 -9.51 -7.25 -3.07
N VAL A 262 -10.05 -6.76 -1.97
CA VAL A 262 -10.67 -5.43 -1.87
C VAL A 262 -10.05 -4.63 -0.74
N SER A 263 -9.67 -3.39 -1.03
CA SER A 263 -9.19 -2.43 -0.02
C SER A 263 -10.04 -1.16 -0.07
N ILE A 264 -10.48 -0.67 1.08
CA ILE A 264 -11.32 0.52 1.22
C ILE A 264 -10.67 1.40 2.29
N GLU A 265 -10.11 2.52 1.85
CA GLU A 265 -9.46 3.50 2.72
C GLU A 265 -10.38 4.71 2.94
N SER A 266 -10.60 5.09 4.21
CA SER A 266 -11.40 6.24 4.65
C SER A 266 -12.86 6.20 4.14
N ILE A 267 -13.71 5.43 4.84
CA ILE A 267 -15.14 5.31 4.56
C ILE A 267 -15.91 6.47 5.21
N GLY A 268 -16.87 7.02 4.48
CA GLY A 268 -17.83 8.00 4.96
C GLY A 268 -18.91 7.47 5.88
N SER A 269 -19.48 8.33 6.73
CA SER A 269 -20.51 7.99 7.71
C SER A 269 -21.90 7.85 7.09
N ARG A 270 -22.19 6.71 6.46
CA ARG A 270 -23.59 6.32 6.22
C ARG A 270 -23.83 4.91 6.71
N CYS A 271 -24.76 4.79 7.66
CA CYS A 271 -25.23 3.52 8.17
C CYS A 271 -25.61 2.59 7.01
N ASP A 272 -25.32 1.30 7.18
CA ASP A 272 -25.90 0.27 6.33
C ASP A 272 -27.42 0.34 6.48
N ASP A 273 -28.11 0.74 5.41
CA ASP A 273 -29.55 0.53 5.30
C ASP A 273 -29.81 -0.99 5.32
N GLU A 274 -30.98 -1.40 5.80
CA GLU A 274 -31.39 -2.79 6.01
C GLU A 274 -31.62 -3.59 4.70
N TYR A 275 -30.89 -3.26 3.64
CA TYR A 275 -30.99 -3.89 2.34
C TYR A 275 -30.33 -5.27 2.29
N SER A 276 -31.02 -6.19 1.62
CA SER A 276 -31.11 -7.62 1.94
C SER A 276 -30.76 -8.52 0.75
N LYS A 277 -29.91 -8.08 -0.18
CA LYS A 277 -29.44 -8.98 -1.25
C LYS A 277 -28.31 -9.85 -0.74
N PHE A 278 -28.51 -11.16 -0.82
CA PHE A 278 -27.45 -12.14 -0.62
C PHE A 278 -26.38 -11.94 -1.71
N ILE A 279 -25.14 -11.72 -1.28
CA ILE A 279 -24.01 -11.48 -2.17
C ILE A 279 -22.97 -12.54 -1.87
N ARG A 280 -22.56 -13.26 -2.90
CA ARG A 280 -21.50 -14.27 -2.83
C ARG A 280 -20.32 -13.83 -3.66
N LEU A 281 -19.13 -13.78 -3.05
CA LEU A 281 -17.87 -13.42 -3.72
C LEU A 281 -16.97 -14.65 -3.70
N HIS A 282 -17.00 -15.41 -4.79
CA HIS A 282 -16.45 -16.77 -4.87
C HIS A 282 -14.93 -16.82 -4.71
N THR A 283 -14.20 -15.82 -5.21
CA THR A 283 -12.73 -15.83 -5.25
C THR A 283 -12.09 -14.88 -4.25
N LEU A 284 -12.89 -14.13 -3.48
CA LEU A 284 -12.38 -13.10 -2.59
C LEU A 284 -11.62 -13.71 -1.41
N LYS A 285 -10.34 -13.38 -1.31
CA LYS A 285 -9.41 -13.85 -0.27
C LYS A 285 -9.09 -12.78 0.77
N SER A 286 -9.17 -11.50 0.39
CA SER A 286 -8.76 -10.40 1.27
C SER A 286 -9.73 -9.23 1.25
N ILE A 287 -10.09 -8.77 2.44
CA ILE A 287 -10.80 -7.50 2.67
C ILE A 287 -9.94 -6.65 3.61
N ASP A 288 -9.63 -5.43 3.19
CA ASP A 288 -8.99 -4.40 4.00
C ASP A 288 -9.87 -3.16 4.08
N ILE A 289 -10.37 -2.87 5.27
CA ILE A 289 -11.11 -1.65 5.57
C ILE A 289 -10.29 -0.87 6.58
N THR A 290 -9.71 0.25 6.13
CA THR A 290 -8.86 1.10 6.96
C THR A 290 -9.35 2.54 6.90
N GLN A 291 -9.55 3.20 8.04
CA GLN A 291 -9.96 4.60 8.09
C GLN A 291 -8.85 5.49 8.68
N HIS A 292 -8.59 6.60 7.98
CA HIS A 292 -7.51 7.54 8.32
C HIS A 292 -8.03 8.92 8.75
N SER A 293 -9.33 9.18 8.70
CA SER A 293 -9.94 10.47 9.05
C SER A 293 -10.69 10.41 10.38
N HIS A 294 -10.73 11.53 11.09
CA HIS A 294 -11.50 11.73 12.32
C HIS A 294 -13.04 11.76 12.11
N LEU A 295 -13.51 11.47 10.88
CA LEU A 295 -14.93 11.49 10.56
C LEU A 295 -15.65 10.35 11.31
N SER A 296 -16.84 10.62 11.83
CA SER A 296 -17.59 9.70 12.69
C SER A 296 -17.99 8.42 11.97
N PHE A 297 -17.28 7.32 12.18
CA PHE A 297 -17.72 6.02 11.64
C PHE A 297 -18.88 5.48 12.48
N SER A 298 -19.95 5.01 11.83
CA SER A 298 -21.02 4.32 12.55
C SER A 298 -20.60 2.87 12.83
N PRO A 299 -20.75 2.36 14.06
CA PRO A 299 -20.41 0.99 14.44
C PRO A 299 -20.99 -0.12 13.58
N ASN A 300 -22.06 0.17 12.85
CA ASN A 300 -22.83 -0.81 12.08
C ASN A 300 -22.56 -0.76 10.58
N ASN A 301 -21.62 0.06 10.11
CA ASN A 301 -21.36 0.24 8.67
C ASN A 301 -20.83 -1.00 7.95
N VAL A 302 -20.37 -2.02 8.66
CA VAL A 302 -19.90 -3.30 8.07
C VAL A 302 -20.82 -4.46 8.38
N ARG A 303 -22.01 -4.20 8.95
CA ARG A 303 -22.96 -5.25 9.31
C ARG A 303 -23.34 -6.10 8.09
N SER A 304 -23.35 -5.52 6.89
CA SER A 304 -23.58 -6.26 5.65
C SER A 304 -22.58 -7.40 5.38
N LEU A 305 -21.35 -7.32 5.92
CA LEU A 305 -20.37 -8.42 5.82
C LEU A 305 -20.84 -9.69 6.53
N THR A 306 -21.66 -9.57 7.59
CA THR A 306 -22.24 -10.72 8.29
C THR A 306 -23.20 -11.51 7.39
N LYS A 307 -23.81 -10.85 6.41
CA LYS A 307 -24.76 -11.45 5.48
C LYS A 307 -24.08 -11.98 4.21
N ALA A 308 -23.00 -11.35 3.76
CA ALA A 308 -22.26 -11.76 2.57
C ALA A 308 -21.62 -13.16 2.69
N ASP A 309 -21.65 -13.94 1.63
CA ASP A 309 -21.01 -15.24 1.54
C ASP A 309 -19.61 -15.11 0.90
N LEU A 310 -18.59 -15.29 1.73
CA LEU A 310 -17.17 -15.10 1.39
C LEU A 310 -16.42 -16.40 1.68
N PRO A 311 -16.61 -17.45 0.87
CA PRO A 311 -16.16 -18.81 1.20
C PRO A 311 -14.64 -18.96 1.29
N ASN A 312 -13.88 -18.07 0.61
CA ASN A 312 -12.42 -18.13 0.51
C ASN A 312 -11.72 -17.00 1.27
N LEU A 313 -12.42 -16.29 2.17
CA LEU A 313 -11.84 -15.16 2.91
C LEU A 313 -10.75 -15.64 3.88
N GLN A 314 -9.51 -15.22 3.62
CA GLN A 314 -8.32 -15.58 4.41
C GLN A 314 -7.79 -14.39 5.23
N SER A 315 -7.92 -13.17 4.71
CA SER A 315 -7.40 -11.96 5.34
C SER A 315 -8.52 -10.96 5.59
N LEU A 316 -8.66 -10.55 6.85
CA LEU A 316 -9.60 -9.52 7.27
C LEU A 316 -8.86 -8.42 8.04
N VAL A 317 -8.78 -7.23 7.46
CA VAL A 317 -8.23 -6.03 8.09
C VAL A 317 -9.35 -5.02 8.32
N LEU A 318 -9.49 -4.60 9.56
CA LEU A 318 -10.54 -3.73 10.07
C LEU A 318 -9.87 -2.70 11.01
N ALA A 319 -9.43 -1.55 10.48
CA ALA A 319 -8.67 -0.55 11.23
C ALA A 319 -9.27 0.86 11.12
N GLY A 320 -9.28 1.62 12.22
CA GLY A 320 -9.74 3.03 12.18
C GLY A 320 -11.24 3.24 12.24
N THR A 321 -11.97 2.19 12.50
CA THR A 321 -13.42 2.10 12.45
C THR A 321 -13.88 1.59 13.80
N GLY A 322 -14.74 2.34 14.50
CA GLY A 322 -15.43 1.82 15.66
C GLY A 322 -16.37 0.72 15.18
N PHE A 323 -16.24 -0.51 15.66
CA PHE A 323 -17.16 -1.60 15.34
C PHE A 323 -17.86 -2.05 16.61
N SER A 324 -19.10 -2.52 16.49
CA SER A 324 -19.70 -3.27 17.59
C SER A 324 -19.04 -4.64 17.69
N SER A 325 -18.74 -5.07 18.91
CA SER A 325 -18.18 -6.40 19.20
C SER A 325 -19.07 -7.50 18.66
N GLU A 326 -20.40 -7.32 18.69
CA GLU A 326 -21.38 -8.24 18.10
C GLU A 326 -21.16 -8.48 16.61
N VAL A 327 -20.98 -7.41 15.82
CA VAL A 327 -20.77 -7.52 14.37
C VAL A 327 -19.42 -8.19 14.09
N LEU A 328 -18.38 -7.82 14.82
CA LEU A 328 -17.05 -8.42 14.68
C LEU A 328 -17.07 -9.92 14.97
N MET A 329 -17.68 -10.32 16.09
CA MET A 329 -17.83 -11.73 16.46
C MET A 329 -18.64 -12.51 15.41
N ALA A 330 -19.71 -11.93 14.87
CA ALA A 330 -20.52 -12.56 13.84
C ALA A 330 -19.70 -12.82 12.55
N ILE A 331 -18.90 -11.86 12.10
CA ILE A 331 -18.01 -12.03 10.93
C ILE A 331 -16.96 -13.11 11.20
N ILE A 332 -16.31 -13.07 12.37
CA ILE A 332 -15.28 -14.04 12.77
C ILE A 332 -15.85 -15.45 12.76
N ARG A 333 -16.98 -15.69 13.44
CA ARG A 333 -17.60 -17.02 13.52
C ARG A 333 -17.97 -17.58 12.16
N LYS A 334 -18.37 -16.71 11.22
CA LYS A 334 -18.74 -17.11 9.86
C LYS A 334 -17.55 -17.59 9.03
N HIS A 335 -16.41 -16.90 9.11
CA HIS A 335 -15.22 -17.18 8.28
C HIS A 335 -14.10 -17.92 9.03
N LYS A 336 -14.41 -18.42 10.22
CA LYS A 336 -13.48 -18.96 11.21
C LYS A 336 -12.44 -19.98 10.72
N LYS A 337 -12.82 -20.85 9.79
CA LYS A 337 -11.94 -21.94 9.31
C LYS A 337 -10.86 -21.46 8.34
N MET A 338 -11.12 -20.38 7.60
CA MET A 338 -10.27 -19.93 6.50
C MET A 338 -9.42 -18.71 6.86
N LEU A 339 -9.78 -17.97 7.91
CA LEU A 339 -9.04 -16.79 8.34
C LEU A 339 -7.62 -17.16 8.82
N THR A 340 -6.61 -16.72 8.07
CA THR A 340 -5.19 -16.83 8.42
C THR A 340 -4.62 -15.48 8.90
N THR A 341 -5.27 -14.37 8.54
CA THR A 341 -4.85 -13.02 8.95
C THR A 341 -6.04 -12.21 9.47
N LEU A 342 -5.92 -11.71 10.70
CA LEU A 342 -6.91 -10.85 11.34
C LEU A 342 -6.23 -9.62 11.94
N LYS A 343 -6.66 -8.43 11.50
CA LYS A 343 -6.20 -7.16 12.05
C LYS A 343 -7.38 -6.31 12.47
N ILE A 344 -7.45 -5.99 13.76
CA ILE A 344 -8.43 -5.11 14.37
C ILE A 344 -7.66 -3.90 14.92
N GLY A 345 -7.84 -2.73 14.31
CA GLY A 345 -7.09 -1.51 14.63
C GLY A 345 -7.97 -0.40 15.19
N ASN A 346 -7.42 0.42 16.08
CA ASN A 346 -8.04 1.60 16.72
C ASN A 346 -9.27 1.32 17.62
N THR A 347 -9.64 0.06 17.84
CA THR A 347 -10.64 -0.32 18.86
C THR A 347 -10.04 -1.39 19.75
N VAL A 348 -10.07 -1.15 21.06
CA VAL A 348 -9.66 -2.11 22.08
C VAL A 348 -10.56 -3.34 21.97
N VAL A 349 -9.97 -4.52 21.83
CA VAL A 349 -10.75 -5.77 21.80
C VAL A 349 -11.27 -6.09 23.19
N ASP A 350 -12.56 -6.36 23.36
CA ASP A 350 -13.05 -6.83 24.66
C ASP A 350 -12.81 -8.33 24.86
N SER A 351 -13.10 -8.82 26.06
CA SER A 351 -12.95 -10.24 26.42
C SER A 351 -13.79 -11.15 25.54
N SER A 352 -14.99 -10.73 25.11
CA SER A 352 -15.89 -11.55 24.28
C SER A 352 -15.33 -11.76 22.87
N VAL A 353 -14.69 -10.73 22.31
CA VAL A 353 -13.97 -10.80 21.03
C VAL A 353 -12.76 -11.71 21.16
N CYS A 354 -11.97 -11.58 22.22
CA CYS A 354 -10.80 -12.44 22.47
C CYS A 354 -11.19 -13.92 22.56
N LEU A 355 -12.22 -14.24 23.35
CA LEU A 355 -12.77 -15.58 23.48
C LEU A 355 -13.25 -16.13 22.14
N THR A 356 -13.97 -15.31 21.37
CA THR A 356 -14.49 -15.72 20.05
C THR A 356 -13.36 -16.02 19.06
N ILE A 357 -12.30 -15.20 19.02
CA ILE A 357 -11.13 -15.45 18.17
C ILE A 357 -10.46 -16.76 18.57
N ARG A 358 -10.21 -16.94 19.88
CA ARG A 358 -9.59 -18.14 20.45
C ARG A 358 -10.35 -19.41 20.06
N GLU A 359 -11.68 -19.40 20.16
CA GLU A 359 -12.51 -20.58 19.90
C GLU A 359 -12.73 -20.83 18.40
N SER A 360 -12.77 -19.77 17.59
CA SER A 360 -13.16 -19.85 16.19
C SER A 360 -11.97 -20.03 15.25
N CYS A 361 -10.89 -19.28 15.44
CA CYS A 361 -9.87 -19.05 14.42
C CYS A 361 -8.61 -19.94 14.57
N GLN A 362 -8.78 -21.27 14.53
CA GLN A 362 -7.66 -22.22 14.71
C GLN A 362 -6.59 -22.15 13.61
N SER A 363 -6.95 -21.64 12.42
CA SER A 363 -6.05 -21.45 11.28
C SER A 363 -5.30 -20.10 11.30
N LEU A 364 -5.46 -19.30 12.35
CA LEU A 364 -4.94 -17.93 12.38
C LEU A 364 -3.42 -17.93 12.54
N GLU A 365 -2.74 -17.29 11.59
CA GLU A 365 -1.28 -17.15 11.57
C GLU A 365 -0.82 -15.74 11.95
N ASN A 366 -1.59 -14.72 11.57
CA ASN A 366 -1.22 -13.32 11.75
C ASN A 366 -2.34 -12.60 12.51
N LEU A 367 -2.02 -12.09 13.69
CA LEU A 367 -2.95 -11.34 14.54
C LEU A 367 -2.43 -9.93 14.80
N SER A 368 -3.29 -8.93 14.65
CA SER A 368 -3.00 -7.55 15.05
C SER A 368 -4.19 -6.97 15.81
N VAL A 369 -4.01 -6.55 17.06
CA VAL A 369 -5.09 -6.00 17.91
C VAL A 369 -4.64 -4.79 18.73
N VAL A 370 -5.60 -4.00 19.20
CA VAL A 370 -5.37 -2.95 20.21
C VAL A 370 -5.67 -3.52 21.60
N VAL A 371 -4.75 -3.28 22.53
CA VAL A 371 -4.76 -3.83 23.89
C VAL A 371 -4.87 -2.68 24.89
N SER A 372 -5.59 -2.91 25.99
CA SER A 372 -5.66 -2.02 27.16
C SER A 372 -5.35 -2.83 28.42
N GLU A 373 -5.17 -2.17 29.56
CA GLU A 373 -4.91 -2.85 30.85
C GLU A 373 -6.01 -3.86 31.19
N ALA A 374 -7.27 -3.48 30.94
CA ALA A 374 -8.43 -4.29 31.30
C ALA A 374 -8.53 -5.62 30.52
N ASN A 375 -7.83 -5.77 29.39
CA ASN A 375 -7.93 -6.95 28.53
C ASN A 375 -6.62 -7.75 28.38
N ILE A 376 -5.59 -7.46 29.18
CA ILE A 376 -4.29 -8.16 29.11
C ILE A 376 -4.46 -9.66 29.25
N ALA A 377 -5.14 -10.13 30.30
CA ALA A 377 -5.33 -11.56 30.55
C ALA A 377 -6.13 -12.24 29.42
N PRO A 378 -7.29 -11.73 28.97
CA PRO A 378 -7.99 -12.24 27.79
C PRO A 378 -7.14 -12.28 26.51
N VAL A 379 -6.30 -11.27 26.28
CA VAL A 379 -5.42 -11.22 25.10
C VAL A 379 -4.30 -12.25 25.19
N ALA A 380 -3.65 -12.38 26.34
CA ALA A 380 -2.62 -13.39 26.57
C ALA A 380 -3.19 -14.81 26.43
N ASP A 381 -4.37 -15.06 26.99
CA ASP A 381 -5.08 -16.33 26.88
C ASP A 381 -5.47 -16.65 25.43
N MET A 382 -5.95 -15.66 24.67
CA MET A 382 -6.21 -15.82 23.24
C MET A 382 -4.92 -16.19 22.49
N ILE A 383 -3.81 -15.46 22.70
CA ILE A 383 -2.53 -15.73 22.01
C ILE A 383 -1.99 -17.12 22.37
N GLY A 384 -2.05 -17.49 23.65
CA GLY A 384 -1.52 -18.75 24.17
C GLY A 384 -2.24 -20.00 23.67
N ASN A 385 -3.47 -19.86 23.19
CA ASN A 385 -4.32 -20.98 22.74
C ASN A 385 -4.54 -21.01 21.23
N LEU A 386 -3.84 -20.19 20.44
CA LEU A 386 -3.90 -20.23 18.97
C LEU A 386 -2.71 -21.03 18.40
N PRO A 387 -2.92 -22.25 17.88
CA PRO A 387 -1.84 -23.20 17.62
C PRO A 387 -0.91 -22.82 16.45
N ASN A 388 -1.44 -22.08 15.46
CA ASN A 388 -0.73 -21.73 14.23
C ASN A 388 -0.24 -20.28 14.21
N LEU A 389 -0.26 -19.60 15.36
CA LEU A 389 0.00 -18.16 15.43
C LEU A 389 1.48 -17.84 15.23
N HIS A 390 1.83 -17.34 14.05
CA HIS A 390 3.18 -17.02 13.61
C HIS A 390 3.62 -15.59 13.93
N SER A 391 2.68 -14.64 13.86
CA SER A 391 2.96 -13.22 14.00
C SER A 391 1.89 -12.53 14.83
N VAL A 392 2.32 -11.83 15.88
CA VAL A 392 1.46 -11.02 16.73
C VAL A 392 1.91 -9.57 16.69
N LYS A 393 0.96 -8.66 16.45
CA LYS A 393 1.11 -7.22 16.61
C LYS A 393 0.13 -6.68 17.64
N LEU A 394 0.65 -6.09 18.71
CA LEU A 394 -0.13 -5.43 19.75
C LEU A 394 0.12 -3.93 19.70
N THR A 395 -0.94 -3.15 19.76
CA THR A 395 -0.88 -1.68 19.84
C THR A 395 -1.53 -1.27 21.13
N TRP A 396 -0.79 -0.59 22.01
CA TRP A 396 -1.33 -0.15 23.30
C TRP A 396 -2.25 1.05 23.12
N ASP A 397 -3.41 1.05 23.77
CA ASP A 397 -4.31 2.20 23.73
C ASP A 397 -3.70 3.40 24.47
N LEU A 398 -3.43 4.47 23.72
CA LEU A 398 -2.84 5.71 24.23
C LEU A 398 -3.82 6.58 25.03
N LEU A 399 -5.13 6.28 24.98
CA LEU A 399 -6.11 6.93 25.85
C LEU A 399 -6.00 6.43 27.30
N GLY A 400 -5.45 5.22 27.51
CA GLY A 400 -5.03 4.72 28.80
C GLY A 400 -3.64 5.26 29.15
N TRP A 401 -3.58 6.46 29.73
CA TRP A 401 -2.33 6.98 30.27
C TRP A 401 -1.95 6.09 31.46
N LYS A 402 -0.83 5.36 31.38
CA LYS A 402 0.04 4.92 32.51
C LYS A 402 0.26 3.40 32.73
N THR A 403 0.55 2.59 31.72
CA THR A 403 1.11 1.24 32.02
C THR A 403 2.25 0.80 31.13
N ASP A 404 3.19 0.11 31.79
CA ASP A 404 4.21 -0.69 31.15
C ASP A 404 3.64 -2.03 30.69
N VAL A 405 4.34 -2.74 29.81
CA VAL A 405 3.87 -4.02 29.26
C VAL A 405 4.28 -5.23 30.10
N ASN A 406 4.65 -5.02 31.37
CA ASN A 406 5.14 -6.09 32.23
C ASN A 406 4.08 -7.14 32.54
N GLU A 407 2.85 -6.70 32.81
CA GLU A 407 1.73 -7.60 33.07
C GLU A 407 1.43 -8.49 31.86
N LEU A 408 1.52 -7.95 30.65
CA LEU A 408 1.39 -8.73 29.43
C LEU A 408 2.49 -9.78 29.30
N PHE A 409 3.76 -9.42 29.51
CA PHE A 409 4.85 -10.39 29.46
C PHE A 409 4.67 -11.49 30.51
N ASN A 410 4.28 -11.13 31.72
CA ASN A 410 4.03 -12.10 32.79
C ASN A 410 2.83 -13.01 32.47
N ALA A 411 1.77 -12.47 31.87
CA ALA A 411 0.62 -13.27 31.45
C ALA A 411 0.99 -14.24 30.31
N LEU A 412 1.75 -13.77 29.32
CA LEU A 412 2.23 -14.63 28.23
C LEU A 412 3.19 -15.72 28.71
N ALA A 413 3.97 -15.46 29.77
CA ALA A 413 4.89 -16.42 30.39
C ALA A 413 4.20 -17.72 30.88
N SER A 414 2.88 -17.69 31.05
CA SER A 414 2.08 -18.87 31.43
C SER A 414 1.82 -19.83 30.27
N TYR A 415 2.18 -19.47 29.03
CA TYR A 415 1.88 -20.24 27.83
C TYR A 415 3.16 -20.59 27.08
N TYR A 416 3.21 -21.79 26.51
CA TYR A 416 4.25 -22.21 25.58
C TYR A 416 3.88 -21.78 24.15
N LEU A 417 4.77 -21.04 23.47
CA LEU A 417 4.47 -20.36 22.20
C LEU A 417 5.39 -20.83 21.06
N PRO A 418 5.34 -22.12 20.67
CA PRO A 418 6.32 -22.74 19.77
C PRO A 418 6.27 -22.22 18.33
N CYS A 419 5.16 -21.61 17.92
CA CYS A 419 4.98 -21.13 16.55
C CYS A 419 5.20 -19.62 16.42
N LEU A 420 5.43 -18.90 17.53
CA LEU A 420 5.51 -17.44 17.49
C LEU A 420 6.87 -16.96 16.97
N TYR A 421 6.93 -16.61 15.69
CA TYR A 421 8.14 -16.15 15.01
C TYR A 421 8.29 -14.62 15.00
N LYS A 422 7.20 -13.87 15.13
CA LYS A 422 7.23 -12.41 15.16
C LYS A 422 6.36 -11.85 16.29
N LEU A 423 6.95 -10.98 17.10
CA LEU A 423 6.25 -10.17 18.09
C LEU A 423 6.54 -8.68 17.86
N GLU A 424 5.48 -7.91 17.65
CA GLU A 424 5.53 -6.46 17.50
C GLU A 424 4.63 -5.81 18.54
N ILE A 425 5.19 -5.04 19.47
CA ILE A 425 4.42 -4.28 20.46
C ILE A 425 4.72 -2.81 20.26
N THR A 426 3.67 -2.02 20.05
CA THR A 426 3.79 -0.60 19.71
C THR A 426 3.04 0.30 20.68
N GLN A 427 3.49 1.56 20.76
CA GLN A 427 2.92 2.57 21.65
C GLN A 427 3.10 2.27 23.15
N ILE A 428 4.15 1.53 23.51
CA ILE A 428 4.41 1.16 24.91
C ILE A 428 5.15 2.27 25.65
N LEU A 429 4.89 2.39 26.95
CA LEU A 429 5.66 3.28 27.83
C LEU A 429 6.98 2.63 28.23
N GLY A 430 7.01 1.36 28.58
CA GLY A 430 8.23 0.71 29.02
C GLY A 430 7.99 -0.75 29.40
N PHE A 431 9.06 -1.40 29.84
CA PHE A 431 9.05 -2.73 30.40
C PHE A 431 10.31 -2.92 31.26
N GLN A 432 10.29 -3.93 32.12
CA GLN A 432 11.41 -4.34 32.95
C GLN A 432 12.16 -5.49 32.29
N PRO A 433 13.50 -5.61 32.48
CA PRO A 433 14.24 -6.76 31.97
C PRO A 433 13.71 -8.08 32.53
N GLN A 434 13.28 -8.09 33.80
CA GLN A 434 12.82 -9.30 34.48
C GLN A 434 11.52 -9.86 33.90
N SER A 435 10.55 -9.00 33.54
CA SER A 435 9.29 -9.45 32.92
C SER A 435 9.54 -10.00 31.52
N LEU A 436 10.40 -9.33 30.73
CA LEU A 436 10.81 -9.82 29.43
C LEU A 436 11.54 -11.16 29.53
N GLN A 437 12.45 -11.31 30.49
CA GLN A 437 13.16 -12.56 30.76
C GLN A 437 12.18 -13.68 31.14
N ASN A 438 11.21 -13.38 32.00
CA ASN A 438 10.18 -14.32 32.43
C ASN A 438 9.37 -14.82 31.22
N PHE A 439 8.93 -13.92 30.33
CA PHE A 439 8.28 -14.27 29.08
C PHE A 439 9.16 -15.15 28.17
N LEU A 440 10.36 -14.68 27.81
CA LEU A 440 11.20 -15.37 26.83
C LEU A 440 11.64 -16.76 27.31
N SER A 441 11.99 -16.89 28.59
CA SER A 441 12.49 -18.14 29.16
C SER A 441 11.39 -19.18 29.40
N LYS A 442 10.18 -18.75 29.82
CA LYS A 442 9.07 -19.67 30.10
C LYS A 442 8.27 -20.01 28.84
N SER A 443 7.93 -19.01 28.03
CA SER A 443 7.13 -19.22 26.81
C SER A 443 7.93 -19.81 25.65
N LYS A 444 9.26 -19.64 25.67
CA LYS A 444 10.21 -20.15 24.66
C LYS A 444 9.78 -19.92 23.20
N PRO A 445 9.35 -18.69 22.82
CA PRO A 445 8.96 -18.45 21.44
C PRO A 445 10.20 -18.40 20.53
N PRO A 446 10.19 -19.06 19.36
CA PRO A 446 11.32 -19.04 18.42
C PRO A 446 11.33 -17.74 17.59
N LEU A 447 11.37 -16.58 18.27
CA LEU A 447 11.27 -15.28 17.63
C LEU A 447 12.41 -15.06 16.64
N LYS A 448 12.04 -14.81 15.40
CA LYS A 448 12.91 -14.32 14.32
C LYS A 448 12.87 -12.79 14.23
N ALA A 449 11.76 -12.18 14.66
CA ALA A 449 11.57 -10.74 14.67
C ALA A 449 10.95 -10.24 15.98
N LEU A 450 11.63 -9.31 16.65
CA LEU A 450 11.13 -8.60 17.83
C LEU A 450 11.15 -7.10 17.56
N ILE A 451 9.97 -6.46 17.64
CA ILE A 451 9.80 -5.03 17.41
C ILE A 451 9.12 -4.44 18.63
N LEU A 452 9.83 -3.59 19.37
CA LEU A 452 9.30 -2.91 20.55
C LEU A 452 9.41 -1.39 20.32
N ASP A 453 8.27 -0.76 20.05
CA ASP A 453 8.17 0.69 19.86
C ASP A 453 7.84 1.37 21.19
N ASN A 454 8.93 1.60 21.93
CA ASN A 454 8.96 2.11 23.28
C ASN A 454 9.17 3.63 23.33
N ARG A 455 8.43 4.32 24.20
CA ARG A 455 8.60 5.76 24.48
C ARG A 455 9.60 6.05 25.60
N TYR A 456 9.91 5.10 26.49
CA TYR A 456 10.87 5.28 27.59
C TYR A 456 12.00 4.21 27.61
N HIS A 457 12.73 4.14 28.73
CA HIS A 457 14.14 3.72 28.81
C HIS A 457 14.38 2.22 28.53
N VAL A 458 15.11 1.92 27.46
CA VAL A 458 15.79 0.62 27.26
C VAL A 458 17.22 0.74 27.80
N VAL A 459 17.71 -0.28 28.50
CA VAL A 459 19.07 -0.37 29.08
C VAL A 459 19.77 -1.66 28.62
N ASP A 460 21.08 -1.75 28.83
CA ASP A 460 21.89 -2.92 28.47
C ASP A 460 21.33 -4.26 28.98
N GLU A 461 20.73 -4.29 30.17
CA GLU A 461 20.15 -5.53 30.72
C GLU A 461 19.00 -6.07 29.86
N HIS A 462 18.22 -5.19 29.21
CA HIS A 462 17.19 -5.64 28.27
C HIS A 462 17.80 -6.31 27.04
N LEU A 463 18.88 -5.74 26.51
CA LEU A 463 19.58 -6.31 25.35
C LEU A 463 20.23 -7.64 25.71
N LYS A 464 20.78 -7.75 26.91
CA LYS A 464 21.34 -8.99 27.43
C LYS A 464 20.27 -10.08 27.52
N VAL A 465 19.13 -9.81 28.15
CA VAL A 465 17.97 -10.73 28.19
C VAL A 465 17.56 -11.17 26.78
N ILE A 466 17.49 -10.26 25.81
CA ILE A 466 17.14 -10.60 24.42
C ILE A 466 18.18 -11.55 23.80
N LEU A 467 19.47 -11.26 23.97
CA LEU A 467 20.53 -12.10 23.41
C LEU A 467 20.60 -13.48 24.08
N ASP A 468 20.46 -13.52 25.40
CA ASP A 468 20.56 -14.76 26.18
C ASP A 468 19.44 -15.75 25.83
N ASN A 469 18.26 -15.27 25.42
CA ASN A 469 17.13 -16.13 25.07
C ASN A 469 16.89 -16.29 23.55
N LEU A 470 17.30 -15.33 22.73
CA LEU A 470 16.95 -15.29 21.29
C LEU A 470 18.17 -15.15 20.38
N GLY A 471 19.40 -15.17 20.90
CA GLY A 471 20.62 -14.95 20.11
C GLY A 471 20.73 -15.84 18.88
N ASP A 472 20.29 -17.10 19.00
CA ASP A 472 20.38 -18.07 17.90
C ASP A 472 19.27 -17.92 16.86
N THR A 473 18.08 -17.44 17.25
CA THR A 473 16.89 -17.38 16.38
C THR A 473 16.63 -16.00 15.80
N LEU A 474 17.00 -14.94 16.50
CA LEU A 474 16.64 -13.57 16.17
C LEU A 474 17.39 -13.08 14.93
N ARG A 475 16.65 -12.50 13.98
CA ARG A 475 17.18 -11.94 12.72
C ARG A 475 16.78 -10.49 12.50
N LEU A 476 15.78 -10.01 13.24
CA LEU A 476 15.34 -8.62 13.22
C LEU A 476 15.05 -8.16 14.64
N LEU A 477 15.76 -7.13 15.08
CA LEU A 477 15.46 -6.43 16.32
C LEU A 477 15.29 -4.94 16.02
N ARG A 478 14.11 -4.42 16.38
CA ARG A 478 13.83 -2.98 16.32
C ARG A 478 13.44 -2.49 17.69
N LEU A 479 14.21 -1.55 18.18
CA LEU A 479 13.97 -0.86 19.44
C LEU A 479 13.90 0.63 19.15
N TYR A 480 12.77 1.23 19.52
CA TYR A 480 12.65 2.69 19.54
C TYR A 480 13.08 3.16 20.93
N TYR A 481 13.97 4.15 20.98
CA TYR A 481 14.51 4.66 22.22
C TYR A 481 14.66 6.17 22.14
N ASN A 482 14.64 6.82 23.30
CA ASN A 482 14.87 8.26 23.42
C ASN A 482 16.36 8.49 23.71
N ASP A 483 17.07 9.25 22.87
CA ASP A 483 18.51 9.54 23.03
C ASP A 483 18.86 10.23 24.37
N LYS A 484 17.87 10.74 25.10
CA LYS A 484 18.07 11.26 26.47
C LYS A 484 18.26 10.17 27.53
N CYS A 485 18.04 8.90 27.21
CA CYS A 485 18.09 7.78 28.14
C CYS A 485 19.53 7.22 28.27
N LYS A 486 20.22 7.59 29.36
CA LYS A 486 21.57 7.09 29.72
C LYS A 486 21.49 5.63 30.20
N GLY A 487 21.81 4.66 29.35
CA GLY A 487 21.91 3.26 29.80
C GLY A 487 22.14 2.19 28.73
N LEU A 488 22.34 2.58 27.47
CA LEU A 488 22.76 1.70 26.40
C LEU A 488 24.23 1.97 26.05
N SER A 489 25.10 0.98 26.25
CA SER A 489 26.51 1.10 25.87
C SER A 489 26.69 0.82 24.38
N GLU A 490 27.62 1.54 23.73
CA GLU A 490 27.96 1.26 22.33
C GLU A 490 28.47 -0.17 22.14
N GLN A 491 29.18 -0.72 23.14
CA GLN A 491 29.67 -2.09 23.11
C GLN A 491 28.51 -3.08 23.01
N ARG A 492 27.47 -2.93 23.83
CA ARG A 492 26.29 -3.80 23.81
C ARG A 492 25.55 -3.70 22.48
N ILE A 493 25.39 -2.48 21.96
CA ILE A 493 24.78 -2.25 20.65
C ILE A 493 25.54 -2.97 19.54
N ARG A 494 26.88 -2.86 19.50
CA ARG A 494 27.70 -3.54 18.50
C ARG A 494 27.60 -5.07 18.63
N GLN A 495 27.56 -5.58 19.85
CA GLN A 495 27.35 -7.02 20.09
C GLN A 495 26.02 -7.49 19.51
N VAL A 496 24.92 -6.80 19.81
CA VAL A 496 23.60 -7.13 19.27
C VAL A 496 23.58 -7.06 17.75
N ALA A 497 24.18 -6.02 17.15
CA ALA A 497 24.23 -5.86 15.70
C ALA A 497 24.98 -7.01 15.01
N ARG A 498 26.03 -7.54 15.65
CA ARG A 498 26.77 -8.72 15.14
C ARG A 498 25.94 -9.99 15.15
N VAL A 499 25.13 -10.20 16.19
CA VAL A 499 24.31 -11.41 16.35
C VAL A 499 23.06 -11.36 15.47
N VAL A 500 22.34 -10.24 15.45
CA VAL A 500 21.03 -10.13 14.79
C VAL A 500 21.14 -9.82 13.29
N GLY A 501 22.25 -9.25 12.82
CA GLY A 501 22.49 -8.87 11.43
C GLY A 501 21.67 -7.66 10.94
N ASN A 502 20.36 -7.61 11.23
CA ASN A 502 19.46 -6.49 10.90
C ASN A 502 18.95 -5.80 12.17
N PHE A 503 19.87 -5.18 12.91
CA PHE A 503 19.54 -4.34 14.06
C PHE A 503 19.27 -2.90 13.60
N LYS A 504 18.06 -2.38 13.88
CA LYS A 504 17.74 -0.96 13.64
C LYS A 504 17.32 -0.28 14.92
N LYS A 505 18.02 0.80 15.25
CA LYS A 505 17.69 1.72 16.32
C LYS A 505 17.12 3.01 15.70
N PHE A 506 16.03 3.52 16.26
CA PHE A 506 15.40 4.77 15.81
C PHE A 506 15.31 5.72 16.99
N ASP A 507 15.85 6.93 16.84
CA ASP A 507 15.60 8.04 17.75
C ASP A 507 14.13 8.50 17.55
N VAL A 508 13.38 8.62 18.65
CA VAL A 508 11.99 9.09 18.68
C VAL A 508 11.81 10.42 17.92
N LYS A 509 12.83 11.29 17.83
CA LYS A 509 12.79 12.54 17.05
C LYS A 509 12.72 12.33 15.52
N GLU A 510 13.27 11.24 14.99
CA GLU A 510 13.21 10.91 13.55
C GLU A 510 11.81 10.45 13.10
N LYS A 511 10.95 10.03 14.04
CA LYS A 511 9.59 9.55 13.74
C LYS A 511 8.61 10.71 13.55
N PHE A 512 8.65 11.73 14.41
CA PHE A 512 7.78 12.91 14.29
C PHE A 512 8.03 13.71 13.01
N SER A 513 9.29 13.80 12.60
CA SER A 513 9.70 14.46 11.35
C SER A 513 9.32 13.69 10.07
N ASN A 514 8.98 12.40 10.18
CA ASN A 514 8.49 11.57 9.08
C ASN A 514 6.96 11.43 9.05
N GLN A 515 6.27 11.50 10.19
CA GLN A 515 4.80 11.49 10.27
C GLN A 515 4.16 12.84 9.89
N GLN A 516 4.83 13.97 10.17
CA GLN A 516 4.38 15.29 9.68
C GLN A 516 4.58 15.50 8.17
N LYS A 517 5.30 14.61 7.48
CA LYS A 517 5.53 14.67 6.02
C LYS A 517 4.61 13.76 5.21
N SER A 518 3.68 13.07 5.87
CA SER A 518 2.69 12.20 5.24
C SER A 518 1.24 12.60 5.50
N ILE A 519 1.04 13.87 5.89
CA ILE A 519 -0.26 14.55 5.80
C ILE A 519 -0.26 15.38 4.53
#